data_AF-A0AAU6TWF9-F1
#
_entry.id   AF-A0AAU6TWF9-F1
#
_cell.length_a   1.000
_cell.length_b   1.000
_cell.length_c   1.000
_cell.angle_alpha   90.00
_cell.angle_beta   90.00
_cell.angle_gamma   90.00
#
_symmetry.space_group_name_H-M   'P 1'
#
loop_
_entity.id
_entity.type
_entity.pdbx_description
1 polymer ?
#
loop_
_entity_poly.entity_id
_entity_poly.type
_entity_poly.pdbx_seq_one_letter_code
_entity_poly.pdbx_strand_id
1 'polypeptide(L)'
;MINVSIDIGSTWTKGAVFDVGSDDHIELKNYALTPTTIDHLADGFFTVLNKILNVSDARPLLEAGKVNINYSSSAKGGLAVAALGLVPTITLESAKVTAHSAGAKVSQHFAYKLNRTDIRKLEQTPPDIFLFTGGTDGGDVGYGLQNAKMLAESDLNCSIIYAGNRDIQDDIAEILGHKELTVVNNILPSLDSPNPFDARKAICDIFLKKIVKGKGLDVIVEQTGEEPRPTPFSVFELVQQIRDNVPGWEEFVLMDMGGATTDIYSSCNNSLLPDTILHGIPEPKVKRTVEGDLGMRVSAVIAGEAGRELAEAQFVNHPEQLDAFYRYTRYVNEHPDYLPQTDEERVYDHLLAGICVALGTERHAGTKQQVTTCAGTVDLQIGRDLSRVSKIIGTGGWLSRTADFDIKQYMRYRKFDNKGRQILLPDEFEYYRDSQGLFPLLANVACRYPKAAAQTGVQILTR
;
A
#
# COMPACT_ATOMS: atom_id res chain seq x y z
N MET A 1 -10.38 -7.30 29.81
CA MET A 1 -9.55 -8.04 28.84
C MET A 1 -8.60 -7.01 28.23
N ILE A 2 -7.30 -7.29 28.16
CA ILE A 2 -6.31 -6.28 27.72
C ILE A 2 -6.24 -6.31 26.20
N ASN A 3 -6.52 -5.19 25.52
CA ASN A 3 -6.41 -5.13 24.06
C ASN A 3 -5.00 -4.69 23.66
N VAL A 4 -4.32 -5.53 22.91
CA VAL A 4 -2.97 -5.32 22.42
C VAL A 4 -3.00 -5.23 20.90
N SER A 5 -2.32 -4.22 20.39
CA SER A 5 -2.03 -4.08 18.97
C SER A 5 -0.54 -4.11 18.72
N ILE A 6 -0.07 -4.90 17.75
CA ILE A 6 1.33 -4.94 17.34
C ILE A 6 1.44 -4.82 15.82
N ASP A 7 2.32 -3.96 15.33
CA ASP A 7 2.66 -3.84 13.91
C ASP A 7 4.13 -4.20 13.71
N ILE A 8 4.38 -5.22 12.89
CA ILE A 8 5.72 -5.70 12.53
C ILE A 8 6.13 -5.04 11.20
N GLY A 9 6.71 -3.85 11.29
CA GLY A 9 7.21 -3.08 10.14
C GLY A 9 8.54 -3.61 9.58
N SER A 10 8.92 -3.15 8.38
CA SER A 10 10.19 -3.53 7.74
C SER A 10 11.45 -3.14 8.52
N THR A 11 11.37 -2.07 9.32
CA THR A 11 12.48 -1.55 10.13
C THR A 11 12.17 -1.53 11.62
N TRP A 12 10.92 -1.28 12.00
CA TRP A 12 10.51 -1.17 13.41
C TRP A 12 9.29 -2.03 13.70
N THR A 13 9.33 -2.76 14.79
CA THR A 13 8.16 -3.41 15.38
C THR A 13 7.63 -2.53 16.50
N LYS A 14 6.35 -2.17 16.42
CA LYS A 14 5.69 -1.24 17.33
C LYS A 14 4.53 -1.96 18.01
N GLY A 15 4.21 -1.60 19.24
CA GLY A 15 3.05 -2.15 19.92
C GLY A 15 2.45 -1.18 20.92
N ALA A 16 1.17 -1.36 21.18
CA ALA A 16 0.41 -0.56 22.13
C ALA A 16 -0.61 -1.40 22.89
N VAL A 17 -0.88 -0.99 24.13
CA VAL A 17 -2.04 -1.42 24.90
C VAL A 17 -3.11 -0.34 24.80
N PHE A 18 -4.30 -0.76 24.43
CA PHE A 18 -5.46 0.10 24.30
C PHE A 18 -6.54 -0.29 25.31
N ASP A 19 -7.15 0.72 25.91
CA ASP A 19 -8.41 0.58 26.63
C ASP A 19 -9.54 1.13 25.77
N VAL A 20 -10.63 0.39 25.66
CA VAL A 20 -11.78 0.78 24.82
C VAL A 20 -12.91 1.16 25.74
N GLY A 21 -13.18 2.46 25.83
CA GLY A 21 -14.23 3.03 26.65
C GLY A 21 -15.63 2.70 26.12
N SER A 22 -16.65 2.89 26.97
CA SER A 22 -18.06 2.71 26.59
C SER A 22 -18.58 3.79 25.62
N ASP A 23 -17.80 4.83 25.37
CA ASP A 23 -18.10 6.01 24.55
C ASP A 23 -17.48 5.94 23.14
N ASP A 24 -17.08 4.75 22.69
CA ASP A 24 -16.32 4.54 21.44
C ASP A 24 -14.97 5.30 21.43
N HIS A 25 -14.39 5.64 22.59
CA HIS A 25 -13.06 6.21 22.68
C HIS A 25 -11.99 5.15 22.97
N ILE A 26 -10.83 5.25 22.32
CA ILE A 26 -9.69 4.39 22.58
C ILE A 26 -8.60 5.19 23.31
N GLU A 27 -8.28 4.77 24.52
CA GLU A 27 -7.20 5.35 25.31
C GLU A 27 -5.93 4.52 25.19
N LEU A 28 -4.81 5.15 24.83
CA LEU A 28 -3.48 4.54 24.86
C LEU A 28 -3.01 4.39 26.31
N LYS A 29 -2.81 3.15 26.77
CA LYS A 29 -2.30 2.87 28.12
C LYS A 29 -0.80 2.67 28.18
N ASN A 30 -0.22 2.06 27.15
CA ASN A 30 1.22 1.84 27.06
C ASN A 30 1.64 1.70 25.60
N TYR A 31 2.88 2.02 25.29
CA TYR A 31 3.46 1.97 23.95
C TYR A 31 4.93 1.56 24.02
N ALA A 32 5.37 0.71 23.10
CA ALA A 32 6.78 0.38 22.94
C ALA A 32 7.13 0.11 21.48
N LEU A 33 8.40 0.27 21.17
CA LEU A 33 8.97 -0.13 19.89
C LEU A 33 10.34 -0.80 20.06
N THR A 34 10.73 -1.56 19.05
CA THR A 34 12.05 -2.19 18.95
C THR A 34 12.44 -2.30 17.46
N PRO A 35 13.74 -2.29 17.10
CA PRO A 35 14.14 -2.61 15.74
C PRO A 35 13.60 -3.99 15.34
N THR A 36 13.10 -4.12 14.11
CA THR A 36 12.55 -5.39 13.63
C THR A 36 13.66 -6.43 13.51
N THR A 37 13.45 -7.60 14.11
CA THR A 37 14.33 -8.76 14.02
C THR A 37 14.06 -9.52 12.72
N ILE A 38 14.65 -9.05 11.60
CA ILE A 38 14.35 -9.52 10.23
C ILE A 38 14.54 -11.04 10.05
N ASP A 39 15.50 -11.63 10.78
CA ASP A 39 15.78 -13.07 10.72
C ASP A 39 14.77 -13.90 11.52
N HIS A 40 14.21 -13.34 12.60
CA HIS A 40 13.23 -14.00 13.45
C HIS A 40 12.25 -13.00 14.07
N LEU A 41 11.10 -12.77 13.41
CA LEU A 41 10.13 -11.73 13.75
C LEU A 41 9.46 -11.95 15.12
N ALA A 42 9.42 -13.20 15.60
CA ALA A 42 8.90 -13.52 16.93
C ALA A 42 9.68 -12.81 18.04
N ASP A 43 11.00 -12.69 17.93
CA ASP A 43 11.82 -12.07 18.97
C ASP A 43 11.43 -10.60 19.18
N GLY A 44 11.34 -9.84 18.10
CA GLY A 44 10.87 -8.45 18.11
C GLY A 44 9.44 -8.34 18.62
N PHE A 45 8.54 -9.24 18.17
CA PHE A 45 7.14 -9.27 18.60
C PHE A 45 7.01 -9.48 20.12
N PHE A 46 7.63 -10.53 20.67
CA PHE A 46 7.54 -10.83 22.10
C PHE A 46 8.31 -9.84 22.96
N THR A 47 9.41 -9.27 22.44
CA THR A 47 10.11 -8.16 23.11
C THR A 47 9.18 -6.95 23.30
N VAL A 48 8.44 -6.58 22.26
CA VAL A 48 7.46 -5.49 22.34
C VAL A 48 6.31 -5.88 23.26
N LEU A 49 5.76 -7.09 23.12
CA LEU A 49 4.64 -7.56 23.95
C LEU A 49 4.99 -7.52 25.46
N ASN A 50 6.18 -7.99 25.82
CA ASN A 50 6.68 -7.96 27.19
C ASN A 50 6.80 -6.52 27.72
N LYS A 51 7.35 -5.60 26.90
CA LYS A 51 7.49 -4.17 27.26
C LYS A 51 6.13 -3.50 27.45
N ILE A 52 5.17 -3.68 26.55
CA ILE A 52 3.88 -2.99 26.64
C ILE A 52 3.00 -3.54 27.77
N LEU A 53 3.16 -4.82 28.14
CA LEU A 53 2.47 -5.43 29.27
C LEU A 53 3.22 -5.29 30.60
N ASN A 54 4.43 -4.71 30.60
CA ASN A 54 5.29 -4.56 31.78
C ASN A 54 5.55 -5.89 32.52
N VAL A 55 5.82 -6.96 31.76
CA VAL A 55 6.13 -8.30 32.29
C VAL A 55 7.43 -8.83 31.70
N SER A 56 8.08 -9.76 32.40
CA SER A 56 9.27 -10.44 31.87
C SER A 56 8.93 -11.43 30.75
N ASP A 57 7.75 -12.05 30.82
CA ASP A 57 7.23 -12.99 29.82
C ASP A 57 5.70 -12.93 29.77
N ALA A 58 5.15 -12.55 28.61
CA ALA A 58 3.74 -12.42 28.37
C ALA A 58 3.03 -13.73 27.98
N ARG A 59 3.77 -14.81 27.64
CA ARG A 59 3.17 -16.08 27.18
C ARG A 59 2.16 -16.69 28.16
N PRO A 60 2.40 -16.70 29.49
CA PRO A 60 1.40 -17.18 30.44
C PRO A 60 0.09 -16.37 30.45
N LEU A 61 0.14 -15.08 30.06
CA LEU A 61 -1.07 -14.24 29.95
C LEU A 61 -1.87 -14.56 28.68
N LEU A 62 -1.19 -14.98 27.61
CA LEU A 62 -1.79 -15.46 26.37
C LEU A 62 -2.51 -16.79 26.60
N GLU A 63 -1.82 -17.76 27.21
CA GLU A 63 -2.38 -19.08 27.55
C GLU A 63 -3.61 -18.96 28.46
N ALA A 64 -3.61 -17.99 29.38
CA ALA A 64 -4.73 -17.71 30.27
C ALA A 64 -5.89 -16.95 29.60
N GLY A 65 -5.79 -16.59 28.32
CA GLY A 65 -6.83 -15.85 27.59
C GLY A 65 -7.11 -14.45 28.13
N LYS A 66 -6.13 -13.81 28.79
CA LYS A 66 -6.29 -12.48 29.42
C LYS A 66 -6.03 -11.32 28.47
N VAL A 67 -5.38 -11.61 27.35
CA VAL A 67 -4.91 -10.63 26.36
C VAL A 67 -5.54 -10.92 25.01
N ASN A 68 -6.14 -9.90 24.43
CA ASN A 68 -6.64 -9.88 23.08
C ASN A 68 -5.59 -9.26 22.17
N ILE A 69 -4.99 -10.05 21.28
CA ILE A 69 -4.00 -9.53 20.33
C ILE A 69 -4.67 -9.31 18.96
N ASN A 70 -4.35 -8.19 18.33
CA ASN A 70 -4.49 -7.99 16.90
C ASN A 70 -3.15 -7.50 16.36
N TYR A 71 -2.66 -8.09 15.28
CA TYR A 71 -1.36 -7.70 14.75
C TYR A 71 -1.28 -7.72 13.23
N SER A 72 -0.40 -6.88 12.72
CA SER A 72 -0.10 -6.74 11.30
C SER A 72 1.38 -6.94 11.01
N SER A 73 1.70 -7.27 9.77
CA SER A 73 3.09 -7.38 9.31
C SER A 73 3.28 -6.86 7.90
N SER A 74 4.39 -6.15 7.70
CA SER A 74 4.95 -5.76 6.39
C SER A 74 6.42 -6.19 6.22
N ALA A 75 7.02 -6.83 7.22
CA ALA A 75 8.47 -7.10 7.29
C ALA A 75 9.01 -8.16 6.31
N LYS A 76 8.16 -8.98 5.67
CA LYS A 76 8.63 -9.97 4.67
C LYS A 76 8.77 -9.38 3.25
N GLY A 77 8.49 -8.09 3.08
CA GLY A 77 8.31 -7.49 1.76
C GLY A 77 6.91 -7.79 1.24
N GLY A 78 6.27 -6.81 0.60
CA GLY A 78 4.94 -6.99 0.03
C GLY A 78 4.94 -8.11 -1.02
N LEU A 79 3.89 -8.93 -1.02
CA LEU A 79 3.75 -10.03 -1.96
C LEU A 79 3.73 -9.50 -3.40
N ALA A 80 4.57 -10.09 -4.26
CA ALA A 80 4.72 -9.68 -5.65
C ALA A 80 3.58 -10.28 -6.50
N VAL A 81 2.77 -9.41 -7.08
CA VAL A 81 1.67 -9.78 -8.00
C VAL A 81 2.07 -9.44 -9.43
N ALA A 82 1.96 -10.40 -10.34
CA ALA A 82 1.87 -10.13 -11.76
C ALA A 82 0.38 -10.02 -12.15
N ALA A 83 -0.02 -8.91 -12.78
CA ALA A 83 -1.40 -8.69 -13.20
C ALA A 83 -1.58 -8.91 -14.71
N LEU A 84 -2.58 -9.68 -15.12
CA LEU A 84 -2.97 -9.83 -16.51
C LEU A 84 -4.41 -9.32 -16.68
N GLY A 85 -4.66 -8.58 -17.77
CA GLY A 85 -6.01 -8.18 -18.17
C GLY A 85 -6.21 -8.22 -19.68
N LEU A 86 -7.45 -8.21 -20.14
CA LEU A 86 -7.78 -8.17 -21.56
C LEU A 86 -7.36 -6.85 -22.22
N VAL A 87 -7.81 -5.72 -21.66
CA VAL A 87 -7.52 -4.36 -22.16
C VAL A 87 -6.71 -3.58 -21.11
N PRO A 88 -5.63 -2.86 -21.52
CA PRO A 88 -4.78 -2.10 -20.60
C PRO A 88 -5.56 -1.14 -19.70
N THR A 89 -6.39 -0.26 -20.28
CA THR A 89 -7.06 0.84 -19.56
C THR A 89 -8.27 0.42 -18.74
N ILE A 90 -8.68 -0.86 -18.81
CA ILE A 90 -9.93 -1.35 -18.19
C ILE A 90 -9.65 -2.51 -17.24
N THR A 91 -9.55 -3.73 -17.77
CA THR A 91 -9.45 -4.95 -16.96
C THR A 91 -8.07 -5.08 -16.30
N LEU A 92 -7.01 -4.60 -16.96
CA LEU A 92 -5.67 -4.61 -16.36
C LEU A 92 -5.56 -3.57 -15.24
N GLU A 93 -6.06 -2.34 -15.44
CA GLU A 93 -6.11 -1.36 -14.34
C GLU A 93 -6.99 -1.85 -13.19
N SER A 94 -8.12 -2.52 -13.46
CA SER A 94 -8.95 -3.15 -12.42
C SER A 94 -8.19 -4.20 -11.62
N ALA A 95 -7.36 -5.02 -12.30
CA ALA A 95 -6.50 -6.00 -11.65
C ALA A 95 -5.45 -5.33 -10.73
N LYS A 96 -4.80 -4.27 -11.21
CA LYS A 96 -3.81 -3.51 -10.42
C LYS A 96 -4.44 -2.88 -9.19
N VAL A 97 -5.56 -2.16 -9.34
CA VAL A 97 -6.29 -1.54 -8.22
C VAL A 97 -6.73 -2.59 -7.20
N THR A 98 -7.17 -3.77 -7.65
CA THR A 98 -7.53 -4.88 -6.77
C THR A 98 -6.32 -5.41 -6.00
N ALA A 99 -5.20 -5.67 -6.67
CA ALA A 99 -3.97 -6.12 -6.03
C ALA A 99 -3.44 -5.10 -5.00
N HIS A 100 -3.45 -3.81 -5.35
CA HIS A 100 -3.05 -2.75 -4.42
C HIS A 100 -3.99 -2.65 -3.22
N SER A 101 -5.30 -2.73 -3.41
CA SER A 101 -6.24 -2.70 -2.27
C SER A 101 -6.15 -3.94 -1.35
N ALA A 102 -5.58 -5.05 -1.81
CA ALA A 102 -5.25 -6.23 -0.99
C ALA A 102 -3.92 -6.12 -0.22
N GLY A 103 -3.19 -5.01 -0.35
CA GLY A 103 -1.87 -4.84 0.26
C GLY A 103 -0.69 -5.37 -0.56
N ALA A 104 -0.92 -5.87 -1.78
CA ALA A 104 0.13 -6.43 -2.62
C ALA A 104 0.89 -5.37 -3.45
N LYS A 105 2.08 -5.73 -3.93
CA LYS A 105 2.92 -4.94 -4.85
C LYS A 105 2.81 -5.53 -6.25
N VAL A 106 2.35 -4.74 -7.22
CA VAL A 106 2.33 -5.17 -8.64
C VAL A 106 3.75 -5.09 -9.19
N SER A 107 4.39 -6.24 -9.44
CA SER A 107 5.77 -6.33 -9.94
C SER A 107 5.83 -6.37 -11.47
N GLN A 108 4.82 -6.96 -12.09
CA GLN A 108 4.72 -7.13 -13.54
C GLN A 108 3.27 -6.96 -13.98
N HIS A 109 3.06 -6.56 -15.23
CA HIS A 109 1.72 -6.41 -15.77
C HIS A 109 1.69 -6.69 -17.27
N PHE A 110 0.63 -7.35 -17.71
CA PHE A 110 0.44 -7.83 -19.07
C PHE A 110 -0.97 -7.51 -19.54
N ALA A 111 -1.12 -7.28 -20.84
CA ALA A 111 -2.42 -7.07 -21.46
C ALA A 111 -2.57 -7.94 -22.71
N TYR A 112 -3.81 -8.18 -23.12
CA TYR A 112 -4.14 -8.97 -24.30
C TYR A 112 -3.60 -10.40 -24.22
N LYS A 113 -2.96 -10.89 -25.30
CA LYS A 113 -2.40 -12.22 -25.39
C LYS A 113 -0.97 -12.20 -24.85
N LEU A 114 -0.69 -13.09 -23.93
CA LEU A 114 0.68 -13.43 -23.56
C LEU A 114 1.40 -13.97 -24.80
N ASN A 115 2.66 -13.60 -24.96
CA ASN A 115 3.55 -14.22 -25.93
C ASN A 115 4.67 -15.00 -25.20
N ARG A 116 5.49 -15.73 -25.97
CA ARG A 116 6.59 -16.54 -25.40
C ARG A 116 7.60 -15.71 -24.62
N THR A 117 7.80 -14.44 -24.97
CA THR A 117 8.70 -13.54 -24.24
C THR A 117 8.08 -13.17 -22.88
N ASP A 118 6.77 -12.96 -22.82
CA ASP A 118 6.08 -12.68 -21.56
C ASP A 118 6.15 -13.87 -20.60
N ILE A 119 5.93 -15.10 -21.12
CA ILE A 119 6.10 -16.33 -20.34
C ILE A 119 7.53 -16.46 -19.81
N ARG A 120 8.54 -16.24 -20.65
CA ARG A 120 9.95 -16.27 -20.20
C ARG A 120 10.25 -15.23 -19.11
N LYS A 121 9.67 -14.04 -19.19
CA LYS A 121 9.82 -13.01 -18.15
C LYS A 121 9.22 -13.49 -16.82
N LEU A 122 8.03 -14.08 -16.88
CA LEU A 122 7.38 -14.67 -15.71
C LEU A 122 8.22 -15.82 -15.13
N GLU A 123 8.81 -16.68 -15.96
CA GLU A 123 9.67 -17.78 -15.49
C GLU A 123 11.01 -17.30 -14.91
N GLN A 124 11.61 -16.25 -15.47
CA GLN A 124 12.86 -15.67 -14.98
C GLN A 124 12.69 -14.92 -13.65
N THR A 125 11.54 -14.25 -13.48
CA THR A 125 11.21 -13.51 -12.26
C THR A 125 9.80 -13.90 -11.80
N PRO A 126 9.63 -15.09 -11.21
CA PRO A 126 8.32 -15.58 -10.84
C PRO A 126 7.67 -14.66 -9.78
N PRO A 127 6.43 -14.20 -10.00
CA PRO A 127 5.69 -13.51 -8.96
C PRO A 127 5.24 -14.51 -7.89
N ASP A 128 4.84 -14.01 -6.74
CA ASP A 128 4.16 -14.84 -5.75
C ASP A 128 2.74 -15.20 -6.20
N ILE A 129 2.04 -14.24 -6.80
CA ILE A 129 0.69 -14.41 -7.33
C ILE A 129 0.63 -13.94 -8.78
N PHE A 130 0.00 -14.74 -9.64
CA PHE A 130 -0.43 -14.31 -10.97
C PHE A 130 -1.94 -14.04 -10.94
N LEU A 131 -2.31 -12.75 -10.92
CA LEU A 131 -3.71 -12.32 -10.96
C LEU A 131 -4.17 -12.28 -12.41
N PHE A 132 -4.87 -13.34 -12.81
CA PHE A 132 -5.41 -13.53 -14.14
C PHE A 132 -6.84 -12.97 -14.23
N THR A 133 -6.97 -11.81 -14.84
CA THR A 133 -8.26 -11.17 -15.16
C THR A 133 -8.46 -11.03 -16.66
N GLY A 134 -9.65 -10.62 -17.06
CA GLY A 134 -9.96 -10.30 -18.45
C GLY A 134 -11.37 -10.71 -18.84
N GLY A 135 -11.97 -9.91 -19.73
CA GLY A 135 -13.37 -10.04 -20.13
C GLY A 135 -14.34 -9.63 -19.04
N THR A 136 -15.47 -9.05 -19.46
CA THR A 136 -16.69 -9.01 -18.66
C THR A 136 -17.36 -10.38 -18.68
N ASP A 137 -18.31 -10.62 -17.80
CA ASP A 137 -19.13 -11.83 -17.88
C ASP A 137 -19.98 -11.76 -19.16
N GLY A 138 -20.02 -12.85 -19.94
CA GLY A 138 -20.60 -12.84 -21.29
C GLY A 138 -19.71 -12.20 -22.37
N GLY A 139 -18.50 -11.76 -22.00
CA GLY A 139 -17.57 -11.07 -22.89
C GLY A 139 -16.64 -12.01 -23.67
N ASP A 140 -15.43 -11.52 -23.98
CA ASP A 140 -14.43 -12.29 -24.71
C ASP A 140 -14.04 -13.58 -23.98
N VAL A 141 -13.97 -14.67 -24.74
CA VAL A 141 -13.53 -15.99 -24.29
C VAL A 141 -12.17 -16.38 -24.89
N GLY A 142 -11.83 -15.85 -26.07
CA GLY A 142 -10.71 -16.32 -26.87
C GLY A 142 -9.35 -15.98 -26.28
N TYR A 143 -9.17 -14.76 -25.76
CA TYR A 143 -7.90 -14.33 -25.17
C TYR A 143 -7.64 -15.06 -23.86
N GLY A 144 -8.66 -15.20 -23.00
CA GLY A 144 -8.57 -15.93 -21.73
C GLY A 144 -8.13 -17.37 -21.94
N LEU A 145 -8.80 -18.11 -22.82
CA LEU A 145 -8.45 -19.51 -23.09
C LEU A 145 -7.06 -19.68 -23.71
N GLN A 146 -6.63 -18.76 -24.59
CA GLN A 146 -5.29 -18.82 -25.18
C GLN A 146 -4.20 -18.56 -24.13
N ASN A 147 -4.39 -17.56 -23.26
CA ASN A 147 -3.46 -17.25 -22.18
C ASN A 147 -3.37 -18.42 -21.17
N ALA A 148 -4.50 -19.04 -20.84
CA ALA A 148 -4.53 -20.20 -19.95
C ALA A 148 -3.70 -21.36 -20.51
N LYS A 149 -3.82 -21.67 -21.80
CA LYS A 149 -3.00 -22.73 -22.45
C LYS A 149 -1.51 -22.43 -22.36
N MET A 150 -1.11 -21.18 -22.61
CA MET A 150 0.30 -20.78 -22.50
C MET A 150 0.84 -20.87 -21.08
N LEU A 151 0.02 -20.52 -20.09
CA LEU A 151 0.38 -20.65 -18.68
C LEU A 151 0.44 -22.12 -18.24
N ALA A 152 -0.47 -22.96 -18.74
CA ALA A 152 -0.50 -24.40 -18.48
C ALA A 152 0.77 -25.11 -18.96
N GLU A 153 1.27 -24.72 -20.14
CA GLU A 153 2.50 -25.24 -20.76
C GLU A 153 3.79 -24.66 -20.18
N SER A 154 3.70 -23.59 -19.38
CA SER A 154 4.88 -22.92 -18.80
C SER A 154 5.41 -23.62 -17.55
N ASP A 155 6.68 -23.39 -17.23
CA ASP A 155 7.30 -23.83 -15.98
C ASP A 155 7.04 -22.86 -14.82
N LEU A 156 6.15 -21.88 -15.02
CA LEU A 156 5.80 -20.89 -14.01
C LEU A 156 5.26 -21.57 -12.74
N ASN A 157 5.96 -21.33 -11.63
CA ASN A 157 5.60 -21.83 -10.31
C ASN A 157 5.19 -20.65 -9.41
N CYS A 158 3.89 -20.36 -9.39
CA CYS A 158 3.29 -19.35 -8.53
C CYS A 158 1.82 -19.70 -8.27
N SER A 159 1.19 -18.99 -7.33
CA SER A 159 -0.24 -19.14 -7.07
C SER A 159 -1.01 -18.33 -8.11
N ILE A 160 -1.92 -18.96 -8.85
CA ILE A 160 -2.72 -18.31 -9.89
C ILE A 160 -4.11 -18.01 -9.32
N ILE A 161 -4.53 -16.75 -9.42
CA ILE A 161 -5.91 -16.34 -9.11
C ILE A 161 -6.61 -16.02 -10.41
N TYR A 162 -7.61 -16.81 -10.80
CA TYR A 162 -8.49 -16.46 -11.91
C TYR A 162 -9.70 -15.68 -11.41
N ALA A 163 -9.83 -14.44 -11.90
CA ALA A 163 -10.89 -13.51 -11.53
C ALA A 163 -11.40 -12.75 -12.78
N GLY A 164 -11.53 -13.47 -13.90
CA GLY A 164 -12.02 -12.97 -15.19
C GLY A 164 -13.40 -13.53 -15.55
N ASN A 165 -13.74 -13.42 -16.85
CA ASN A 165 -15.02 -13.84 -17.43
C ASN A 165 -15.53 -15.17 -16.87
N ARG A 166 -16.67 -15.12 -16.18
CA ARG A 166 -17.32 -16.29 -15.58
C ARG A 166 -17.56 -17.42 -16.58
N ASP A 167 -17.86 -17.10 -17.84
CA ASP A 167 -18.33 -18.08 -18.82
C ASP A 167 -17.24 -19.06 -19.30
N ILE A 168 -15.96 -18.80 -18.97
CA ILE A 168 -14.85 -19.74 -19.23
C ILE A 168 -14.23 -20.28 -17.94
N GLN A 169 -14.83 -20.07 -16.77
CA GLN A 169 -14.25 -20.51 -15.50
C GLN A 169 -14.00 -22.02 -15.45
N ASP A 170 -14.95 -22.81 -15.97
CA ASP A 170 -14.83 -24.27 -16.00
C ASP A 170 -13.66 -24.72 -16.90
N ASP A 171 -13.52 -24.12 -18.09
CA ASP A 171 -12.39 -24.38 -18.99
C ASP A 171 -11.05 -23.97 -18.37
N ILE A 172 -11.01 -22.82 -17.67
CA ILE A 172 -9.81 -22.36 -16.98
C ILE A 172 -9.43 -23.35 -15.86
N ALA A 173 -10.40 -23.83 -15.10
CA ALA A 173 -10.19 -24.81 -14.04
C ALA A 173 -9.67 -26.13 -14.60
N GLU A 174 -10.15 -26.56 -15.77
CA GLU A 174 -9.64 -27.75 -16.45
C GLU A 174 -8.20 -27.54 -16.97
N ILE A 175 -7.93 -26.43 -17.65
CA ILE A 175 -6.63 -26.15 -18.29
C ILE A 175 -5.52 -25.90 -17.26
N LEU A 176 -5.83 -25.22 -16.15
CA LEU A 176 -4.86 -24.82 -15.13
C LEU A 176 -4.97 -25.63 -13.84
N GLY A 177 -5.81 -26.68 -13.80
CA GLY A 177 -6.09 -27.44 -12.58
C GLY A 177 -4.89 -28.17 -11.97
N HIS A 178 -3.81 -28.40 -12.75
CA HIS A 178 -2.53 -28.95 -12.25
C HIS A 178 -1.62 -27.89 -11.62
N LYS A 179 -1.95 -26.59 -11.71
CA LYS A 179 -1.25 -25.48 -11.05
C LYS A 179 -1.94 -25.14 -9.73
N GLU A 180 -1.30 -24.33 -8.89
CA GLU A 180 -1.92 -23.79 -7.67
C GLU A 180 -2.96 -22.71 -8.03
N LEU A 181 -4.15 -23.13 -8.47
CA LEU A 181 -5.22 -22.27 -8.98
C LEU A 181 -6.28 -21.99 -7.90
N THR A 182 -6.67 -20.71 -7.77
CA THR A 182 -7.87 -20.27 -7.06
C THR A 182 -8.78 -19.53 -8.04
N VAL A 183 -10.00 -20.01 -8.22
CA VAL A 183 -11.01 -19.35 -9.05
C VAL A 183 -11.94 -18.54 -8.14
N VAL A 184 -12.18 -17.28 -8.50
CA VAL A 184 -13.08 -16.37 -7.77
C VAL A 184 -14.01 -15.65 -8.75
N ASN A 185 -14.98 -14.91 -8.21
CA ASN A 185 -15.84 -14.06 -9.03
C ASN A 185 -15.04 -13.02 -9.83
N ASN A 186 -15.55 -12.66 -11.00
CA ASN A 186 -14.91 -11.68 -11.89
C ASN A 186 -14.73 -10.34 -11.16
N ILE A 187 -13.54 -9.73 -11.27
CA ILE A 187 -13.25 -8.39 -10.72
C ILE A 187 -14.03 -7.30 -11.46
N LEU A 188 -14.33 -7.52 -12.74
CA LEU A 188 -15.11 -6.61 -13.56
C LEU A 188 -16.19 -7.38 -14.35
N PRO A 189 -17.24 -7.90 -13.67
CA PRO A 189 -18.33 -8.62 -14.32
C PRO A 189 -19.03 -7.78 -15.40
N SER A 190 -19.15 -6.47 -15.14
CA SER A 190 -19.64 -5.45 -16.09
C SER A 190 -18.80 -4.19 -15.93
N LEU A 191 -18.65 -3.39 -17.00
CA LEU A 191 -17.82 -2.17 -17.01
C LEU A 191 -18.17 -1.17 -15.90
N ASP A 192 -19.45 -1.10 -15.54
CA ASP A 192 -19.98 -0.16 -14.55
C ASP A 192 -20.09 -0.76 -13.13
N SER A 193 -19.71 -2.02 -12.94
CA SER A 193 -19.90 -2.72 -11.66
C SER A 193 -18.67 -3.55 -11.25
N PRO A 194 -17.58 -2.91 -10.82
CA PRO A 194 -16.41 -3.62 -10.29
C PRO A 194 -16.75 -4.43 -9.03
N ASN A 195 -16.25 -5.67 -8.95
CA ASN A 195 -16.40 -6.59 -7.81
C ASN A 195 -15.04 -7.14 -7.33
N PRO A 196 -14.19 -6.31 -6.70
CA PRO A 196 -12.84 -6.72 -6.31
C PRO A 196 -12.77 -7.58 -5.05
N PHE A 197 -13.87 -7.83 -4.35
CA PHE A 197 -13.87 -8.35 -2.98
C PHE A 197 -13.30 -9.77 -2.86
N ASP A 198 -13.75 -10.69 -3.71
CA ASP A 198 -13.31 -12.09 -3.64
C ASP A 198 -11.85 -12.26 -4.07
N ALA A 199 -11.44 -11.51 -5.11
CA ALA A 199 -10.05 -11.49 -5.53
C ALA A 199 -9.12 -10.87 -4.48
N ARG A 200 -9.54 -9.77 -3.82
CA ARG A 200 -8.79 -9.22 -2.67
C ARG A 200 -8.62 -10.25 -1.57
N LYS A 201 -9.71 -10.93 -1.19
CA LYS A 201 -9.68 -11.97 -0.16
C LYS A 201 -8.72 -13.09 -0.54
N ALA A 202 -8.78 -13.59 -1.77
CA ALA A 202 -7.87 -14.62 -2.25
C ALA A 202 -6.39 -14.17 -2.22
N ILE A 203 -6.10 -12.93 -2.58
CA ILE A 203 -4.74 -12.36 -2.47
C ILE A 203 -4.29 -12.33 -1.01
N CYS A 204 -5.14 -11.85 -0.10
CA CYS A 204 -4.84 -11.85 1.34
C CYS A 204 -4.64 -13.25 1.89
N ASP A 205 -5.48 -14.22 1.54
CA ASP A 205 -5.38 -15.61 2.02
C ASP A 205 -4.06 -16.25 1.56
N ILE A 206 -3.66 -16.03 0.30
CA ILE A 206 -2.37 -16.50 -0.22
C ILE A 206 -1.20 -15.77 0.45
N PHE A 207 -1.33 -14.46 0.66
CA PHE A 207 -0.35 -13.65 1.40
C PHE A 207 -0.09 -14.25 2.78
N LEU A 208 -1.14 -14.54 3.54
CA LEU A 208 -1.03 -15.13 4.87
C LEU A 208 -0.37 -16.52 4.82
N LYS A 209 -0.84 -17.40 3.93
CA LYS A 209 -0.25 -18.74 3.75
C LYS A 209 1.24 -18.69 3.41
N LYS A 210 1.69 -17.72 2.61
CA LYS A 210 3.10 -17.57 2.20
C LYS A 210 3.95 -16.84 3.23
N ILE A 211 3.38 -15.86 3.94
CA ILE A 211 4.12 -15.05 4.90
C ILE A 211 4.30 -15.74 6.24
N VAL A 212 3.26 -16.39 6.75
CA VAL A 212 3.33 -17.15 8.02
C VAL A 212 4.37 -18.25 7.95
N LYS A 213 4.61 -18.85 6.77
CA LYS A 213 5.68 -19.85 6.58
C LYS A 213 7.06 -19.19 6.65
N GLY A 214 7.71 -19.28 7.81
CA GLY A 214 9.10 -18.87 8.02
C GLY A 214 9.27 -17.46 8.60
N LYS A 215 10.50 -17.14 9.03
CA LYS A 215 10.88 -15.93 9.79
C LYS A 215 10.16 -15.78 11.14
N GLY A 216 9.63 -16.85 11.73
CA GLY A 216 9.08 -16.85 13.09
C GLY A 216 7.64 -16.35 13.23
N LEU A 217 6.94 -16.06 12.13
CA LEU A 217 5.51 -15.72 12.20
C LEU A 217 4.64 -16.92 12.60
N ASP A 218 5.04 -18.12 12.19
CA ASP A 218 4.48 -19.39 12.62
C ASP A 218 4.50 -19.55 14.15
N VAL A 219 5.60 -19.17 14.79
CA VAL A 219 5.74 -19.19 16.25
C VAL A 219 4.76 -18.22 16.92
N ILE A 220 4.56 -17.03 16.34
CA ILE A 220 3.59 -16.05 16.86
C ILE A 220 2.16 -16.61 16.74
N VAL A 221 1.80 -17.19 15.59
CA VAL A 221 0.47 -17.79 15.38
C VAL A 221 0.24 -18.94 16.37
N GLU A 222 1.22 -19.82 16.56
CA GLU A 222 1.13 -20.94 17.51
C GLU A 222 0.90 -20.47 18.95
N GLN A 223 1.58 -19.40 19.38
CA GLN A 223 1.51 -18.92 20.76
C GLN A 223 0.35 -17.95 21.04
N THR A 224 -0.15 -17.25 20.01
CA THR A 224 -1.23 -16.27 20.17
C THR A 224 -2.60 -16.78 19.73
N GLY A 225 -2.63 -17.79 18.84
CA GLY A 225 -3.86 -18.27 18.19
C GLY A 225 -4.45 -17.30 17.16
N GLU A 226 -3.76 -16.20 16.85
CA GLU A 226 -4.22 -15.15 15.93
C GLU A 226 -3.36 -15.13 14.68
N GLU A 227 -3.95 -14.91 13.50
CA GLU A 227 -3.21 -14.75 12.25
C GLU A 227 -2.85 -13.27 12.01
N PRO A 228 -1.68 -12.97 11.40
CA PRO A 228 -1.33 -11.60 11.06
C PRO A 228 -2.30 -11.05 10.01
N ARG A 229 -2.36 -9.73 9.86
CA ARG A 229 -2.89 -9.08 8.65
C ARG A 229 -1.77 -8.36 7.89
N PRO A 230 -1.89 -8.15 6.57
CA PRO A 230 -1.03 -7.19 5.89
C PRO A 230 -1.23 -5.80 6.52
N THR A 231 -0.14 -5.14 6.95
CA THR A 231 -0.21 -3.76 7.46
C THR A 231 -0.92 -2.83 6.48
N PRO A 232 -0.60 -2.84 5.16
CA PRO A 232 -1.24 -1.92 4.24
C PRO A 232 -2.74 -2.19 4.03
N PHE A 233 -3.16 -3.46 4.15
CA PHE A 233 -4.57 -3.81 4.11
C PHE A 233 -5.30 -3.31 5.36
N SER A 234 -4.70 -3.45 6.54
CA SER A 234 -5.27 -2.96 7.80
C SER A 234 -5.45 -1.43 7.77
N VAL A 235 -4.45 -0.70 7.26
CA VAL A 235 -4.53 0.76 7.10
C VAL A 235 -5.59 1.15 6.04
N PHE A 236 -5.70 0.40 4.95
CA PHE A 236 -6.76 0.60 3.95
C PHE A 236 -8.16 0.50 4.57
N GLU A 237 -8.39 -0.52 5.40
CA GLU A 237 -9.65 -0.69 6.13
C GLU A 237 -9.88 0.47 7.12
N LEU A 238 -8.85 0.92 7.85
CA LEU A 238 -8.96 2.09 8.73
C LEU A 238 -9.38 3.35 7.96
N VAL A 239 -8.82 3.58 6.76
CA VAL A 239 -9.19 4.71 5.90
C VAL A 239 -10.67 4.64 5.51
N GLN A 240 -11.20 3.45 5.21
CA GLN A 240 -12.64 3.26 4.99
C GLN A 240 -13.46 3.59 6.24
N GLN A 241 -13.02 3.12 7.42
CA GLN A 241 -13.72 3.40 8.67
C GLN A 241 -13.72 4.89 9.02
N ILE A 242 -12.62 5.61 8.78
CA ILE A 242 -12.55 7.07 8.96
C ILE A 242 -13.57 7.76 8.05
N ARG A 243 -13.57 7.41 6.76
CA ARG A 243 -14.49 7.96 5.78
C ARG A 243 -15.95 7.80 6.20
N ASP A 244 -16.32 6.60 6.64
CA ASP A 244 -17.72 6.23 6.85
C ASP A 244 -18.24 6.62 8.24
N ASN A 245 -17.36 6.84 9.23
CA ASN A 245 -17.76 7.06 10.63
C ASN A 245 -17.33 8.40 11.23
N VAL A 246 -16.47 9.18 10.57
CA VAL A 246 -15.94 10.44 11.14
C VAL A 246 -16.39 11.64 10.28
N PRO A 247 -17.35 12.45 10.77
CA PRO A 247 -17.83 13.63 10.07
C PRO A 247 -16.71 14.62 9.74
N GLY A 248 -16.69 15.12 8.51
CA GLY A 248 -15.67 16.04 8.02
C GLY A 248 -14.37 15.34 7.56
N TRP A 249 -14.30 14.01 7.61
CA TRP A 249 -13.17 13.21 7.13
C TRP A 249 -13.57 12.24 6.01
N GLU A 250 -14.56 12.62 5.20
CA GLU A 250 -15.02 11.86 4.05
C GLU A 250 -13.99 11.91 2.89
N GLU A 251 -13.26 13.01 2.77
CA GLU A 251 -12.26 13.24 1.71
C GLU A 251 -10.91 13.65 2.30
N PHE A 252 -9.89 12.80 2.12
CA PHE A 252 -8.53 13.02 2.62
C PHE A 252 -7.52 12.12 1.89
N VAL A 253 -6.25 12.50 1.96
CA VAL A 253 -5.11 11.65 1.58
C VAL A 253 -4.37 11.23 2.85
N LEU A 254 -3.93 9.97 2.90
CA LEU A 254 -3.04 9.47 3.94
C LEU A 254 -1.77 8.93 3.28
N MET A 255 -0.61 9.37 3.76
CA MET A 255 0.70 8.91 3.33
C MET A 255 1.37 8.16 4.48
N ASP A 256 1.63 6.87 4.27
CA ASP A 256 2.39 6.03 5.19
C ASP A 256 3.78 5.77 4.62
N MET A 257 4.76 6.51 5.13
CA MET A 257 6.15 6.44 4.66
C MET A 257 6.97 5.49 5.53
N GLY A 258 7.41 4.40 4.92
CA GLY A 258 8.23 3.37 5.55
C GLY A 258 9.70 3.41 5.14
N GLY A 259 10.46 2.42 5.63
CA GLY A 259 11.86 2.22 5.23
C GLY A 259 12.00 1.64 3.82
N ALA A 260 11.05 0.79 3.41
CA ALA A 260 11.09 0.09 2.11
C ALA A 260 10.07 0.62 1.09
N THR A 261 8.90 1.04 1.55
CA THR A 261 7.80 1.46 0.68
C THR A 261 7.17 2.75 1.19
N THR A 262 6.53 3.46 0.28
CA THR A 262 5.66 4.59 0.58
C THR A 262 4.27 4.23 0.07
N ASP A 263 3.34 4.12 1.01
CA ASP A 263 1.96 3.75 0.74
C ASP A 263 1.10 5.02 0.76
N ILE A 264 0.32 5.22 -0.31
CA ILE A 264 -0.57 6.38 -0.42
C ILE A 264 -1.99 5.90 -0.55
N TYR A 265 -2.82 6.39 0.35
CA TYR A 265 -4.24 6.14 0.43
C TYR A 265 -4.97 7.44 0.13
N SER A 266 -6.08 7.34 -0.59
CA SER A 266 -7.00 8.47 -0.74
C SER A 266 -8.43 8.02 -0.61
N SER A 267 -9.23 8.82 0.09
CA SER A 267 -10.67 8.77 0.08
C SER A 267 -11.19 9.98 -0.68
N CYS A 268 -11.92 9.76 -1.77
CA CYS A 268 -12.52 10.82 -2.59
C CYS A 268 -13.88 10.37 -3.11
N ASN A 269 -14.79 11.33 -3.33
CA ASN A 269 -16.08 11.04 -3.98
C ASN A 269 -15.97 10.98 -5.52
N ASN A 270 -14.81 11.36 -6.08
CA ASN A 270 -14.48 11.30 -7.52
C ASN A 270 -15.49 12.04 -8.42
N SER A 271 -16.03 13.16 -7.95
CA SER A 271 -16.93 14.00 -8.74
C SER A 271 -16.18 14.70 -9.87
N LEU A 272 -16.56 14.41 -11.12
CA LEU A 272 -16.00 15.09 -12.29
C LEU A 272 -16.42 16.56 -12.36
N LEU A 273 -15.52 17.40 -12.86
CA LEU A 273 -15.84 18.78 -13.20
C LEU A 273 -16.73 18.83 -14.46
N PRO A 274 -17.50 19.93 -14.67
CA PRO A 274 -18.12 20.20 -15.96
C PRO A 274 -17.10 20.11 -17.10
N ASP A 275 -17.54 19.65 -18.27
CA ASP A 275 -16.72 19.50 -19.47
C ASP A 275 -15.49 18.57 -19.32
N THR A 276 -15.49 17.72 -18.29
CA THR A 276 -14.46 16.69 -18.06
C THR A 276 -14.99 15.31 -18.40
N ILE A 277 -14.25 14.58 -19.24
CA ILE A 277 -14.49 13.20 -19.60
C ILE A 277 -13.45 12.33 -18.90
N LEU A 278 -13.90 11.36 -18.11
CA LEU A 278 -13.02 10.35 -17.52
C LEU A 278 -12.64 9.31 -18.58
N HIS A 279 -11.34 9.07 -18.72
CA HIS A 279 -10.78 8.01 -19.54
C HIS A 279 -10.22 6.88 -18.65
N GLY A 280 -10.72 5.67 -18.86
CA GLY A 280 -10.39 4.49 -18.06
C GLY A 280 -11.56 4.05 -17.18
N ILE A 281 -11.26 3.33 -16.11
CA ILE A 281 -12.26 2.85 -15.16
C ILE A 281 -12.68 3.95 -14.17
N PRO A 282 -13.92 3.92 -13.67
CA PRO A 282 -14.31 4.71 -12.51
C PRO A 282 -13.37 4.46 -11.33
N GLU A 283 -12.90 5.53 -10.71
CA GLU A 283 -12.06 5.45 -9.53
C GLU A 283 -12.89 4.98 -8.31
N PRO A 284 -12.39 4.04 -7.48
CA PRO A 284 -13.10 3.60 -6.27
C PRO A 284 -13.21 4.74 -5.26
N LYS A 285 -14.08 4.67 -4.23
CA LYS A 285 -14.08 5.74 -3.20
C LYS A 285 -12.75 5.81 -2.44
N VAL A 286 -12.25 4.65 -2.03
CA VAL A 286 -10.94 4.50 -1.39
C VAL A 286 -9.97 3.81 -2.34
N LYS A 287 -8.79 4.41 -2.53
CA LYS A 287 -7.69 3.88 -3.36
C LYS A 287 -6.42 3.79 -2.53
N ARG A 288 -5.62 2.76 -2.80
CA ARG A 288 -4.24 2.64 -2.36
C ARG A 288 -3.34 2.52 -3.58
N THR A 289 -2.18 3.17 -3.56
CA THR A 289 -1.01 2.81 -4.36
C THR A 289 0.16 2.52 -3.43
N VAL A 290 1.13 1.75 -3.91
CA VAL A 290 2.35 1.44 -3.16
C VAL A 290 3.56 1.65 -4.05
N GLU A 291 4.46 2.51 -3.58
CA GLU A 291 5.69 2.83 -4.27
C GLU A 291 6.81 1.99 -3.65
N GLY A 292 7.06 0.85 -4.29
CA GLY A 292 8.04 -0.12 -3.81
C GLY A 292 9.49 0.27 -4.04
N ASP A 293 9.72 1.37 -4.75
CA ASP A 293 11.01 2.02 -5.01
C ASP A 293 11.21 3.29 -4.17
N LEU A 294 10.20 3.74 -3.41
CA LEU A 294 10.26 4.94 -2.57
C LEU A 294 10.24 4.56 -1.09
N GLY A 295 11.39 4.61 -0.43
CA GLY A 295 11.50 4.35 0.99
C GLY A 295 12.76 4.94 1.61
N MET A 296 12.68 5.24 2.90
CA MET A 296 13.72 6.01 3.60
C MET A 296 15.02 5.23 3.88
N ARG A 297 15.02 3.90 3.76
CA ARG A 297 16.13 3.02 4.16
C ARG A 297 16.37 1.92 3.12
N VAL A 298 15.62 0.83 3.19
CA VAL A 298 15.73 -0.35 2.31
C VAL A 298 15.62 0.01 0.82
N SER A 299 14.90 1.08 0.48
CA SER A 299 14.78 1.57 -0.91
C SER A 299 15.47 2.91 -1.14
N ALA A 300 16.29 3.40 -0.21
CA ALA A 300 16.87 4.74 -0.25
C ALA A 300 17.69 5.04 -1.51
N VAL A 301 18.47 4.06 -1.99
CA VAL A 301 19.25 4.21 -3.23
C VAL A 301 18.33 4.38 -4.44
N ILE A 302 17.32 3.51 -4.56
CA ILE A 302 16.39 3.55 -5.69
C ILE A 302 15.54 4.82 -5.65
N ALA A 303 15.09 5.22 -4.45
CA ALA A 303 14.34 6.45 -4.24
C ALA A 303 15.16 7.68 -4.63
N GLY A 304 16.43 7.75 -4.20
CA GLY A 304 17.35 8.82 -4.57
C GLY A 304 17.54 8.94 -6.09
N GLU A 305 17.73 7.82 -6.79
CA GLU A 305 17.86 7.81 -8.25
C GLU A 305 16.55 8.17 -8.97
N ALA A 306 15.40 7.69 -8.48
CA ALA A 306 14.10 8.04 -9.02
C ALA A 306 13.80 9.55 -8.88
N GLY A 307 14.24 10.16 -7.78
CA GLY A 307 14.13 11.58 -7.48
C GLY A 307 15.33 12.42 -7.90
N ARG A 308 16.17 11.93 -8.82
CA ARG A 308 17.42 12.60 -9.20
C ARG A 308 17.24 14.06 -9.61
N GLU A 309 16.18 14.39 -10.34
CA GLU A 309 15.86 15.76 -10.75
C GLU A 309 15.66 16.69 -9.54
N LEU A 310 14.97 16.20 -8.49
CA LEU A 310 14.78 16.95 -7.25
C LEU A 310 16.09 17.12 -6.47
N ALA A 311 16.92 16.08 -6.42
CA ALA A 311 18.21 16.13 -5.75
C ALA A 311 19.19 17.10 -6.45
N GLU A 312 19.25 17.05 -7.77
CA GLU A 312 20.06 17.97 -8.58
C GLU A 312 19.59 19.42 -8.43
N ALA A 313 18.27 19.66 -8.40
CA ALA A 313 17.71 20.99 -8.16
C ALA A 313 18.03 21.52 -6.75
N GLN A 314 17.95 20.67 -5.73
CA GLN A 314 18.27 21.03 -4.34
C GLN A 314 19.74 21.43 -4.16
N PHE A 315 20.65 20.73 -4.83
CA PHE A 315 22.10 20.92 -4.68
C PHE A 315 22.78 21.56 -5.89
N VAL A 316 22.05 22.34 -6.69
CA VAL A 316 22.56 22.93 -7.95
C VAL A 316 23.85 23.74 -7.79
N ASN A 317 24.04 24.39 -6.63
CA ASN A 317 25.23 25.19 -6.32
C ASN A 317 26.28 24.45 -5.47
N HIS A 318 26.04 23.17 -5.14
CA HIS A 318 26.82 22.38 -4.20
C HIS A 318 27.00 20.92 -4.70
N PRO A 319 27.76 20.69 -5.78
CA PRO A 319 27.94 19.35 -6.35
C PRO A 319 28.52 18.34 -5.35
N GLU A 320 29.35 18.80 -4.41
CA GLU A 320 29.88 17.99 -3.31
C GLU A 320 28.79 17.43 -2.39
N GLN A 321 27.69 18.18 -2.20
CA GLN A 321 26.53 17.77 -1.40
C GLN A 321 25.70 16.71 -2.13
N LEU A 322 25.60 16.80 -3.45
CA LEU A 322 24.92 15.79 -4.26
C LEU A 322 25.62 14.44 -4.17
N ASP A 323 26.95 14.42 -4.31
CA ASP A 323 27.74 13.20 -4.16
C ASP A 323 27.69 12.65 -2.72
N ALA A 324 27.67 13.53 -1.72
CA ALA A 324 27.51 13.14 -0.32
C ALA A 324 26.12 12.54 -0.04
N PHE A 325 25.05 13.10 -0.61
CA PHE A 325 23.70 12.56 -0.55
C PHE A 325 23.65 11.12 -1.10
N TYR A 326 24.21 10.85 -2.29
CA TYR A 326 24.22 9.49 -2.84
C TYR A 326 25.12 8.52 -2.06
N ARG A 327 26.17 8.99 -1.39
CA ARG A 327 26.92 8.15 -0.43
C ARG A 327 26.08 7.83 0.80
N TYR A 328 25.33 8.80 1.31
CA TYR A 328 24.42 8.63 2.43
C TYR A 328 23.30 7.64 2.09
N THR A 329 22.66 7.73 0.92
CA THR A 329 21.60 6.79 0.53
C THR A 329 22.10 5.34 0.48
N ARG A 330 23.33 5.10 0.02
CA ARG A 330 23.96 3.77 0.08
C ARG A 330 24.21 3.32 1.52
N TYR A 331 24.72 4.21 2.36
CA TYR A 331 25.01 3.89 3.75
C TYR A 331 23.75 3.46 4.53
N VAL A 332 22.66 4.23 4.43
CA VAL A 332 21.39 3.91 5.11
C VAL A 332 20.63 2.73 4.48
N ASN A 333 20.99 2.34 3.26
CA ASN A 333 20.50 1.13 2.63
C ASN A 333 21.13 -0.12 3.25
N GLU A 334 22.44 -0.06 3.50
CA GLU A 334 23.22 -1.12 4.16
C GLU A 334 22.97 -1.18 5.67
N HIS A 335 22.58 -0.06 6.29
CA HIS A 335 22.32 0.06 7.74
C HIS A 335 20.91 0.64 8.01
N PRO A 336 19.83 -0.14 7.83
CA PRO A 336 18.45 0.37 7.92
C PRO A 336 18.03 0.89 9.30
N ASP A 337 18.75 0.49 10.36
CA ASP A 337 18.58 0.94 11.74
C ASP A 337 19.31 2.26 12.04
N TYR A 338 20.17 2.74 11.14
CA TYR A 338 20.86 4.01 11.28
C TYR A 338 19.89 5.21 11.22
N LEU A 339 20.08 6.13 12.15
CA LEU A 339 19.39 7.41 12.22
C LEU A 339 20.39 8.55 12.05
N PRO A 340 20.02 9.64 11.36
CA PRO A 340 20.91 10.76 11.09
C PRO A 340 21.44 11.37 12.40
N GLN A 341 22.76 11.47 12.51
CA GLN A 341 23.49 12.00 13.66
C GLN A 341 23.91 13.46 13.46
N THR A 342 24.15 13.88 12.21
CA THR A 342 24.58 15.25 11.88
C THR A 342 23.43 16.07 11.28
N ASP A 343 23.54 17.40 11.33
CA ASP A 343 22.56 18.29 10.68
C ASP A 343 22.53 18.10 9.15
N GLU A 344 23.68 17.76 8.56
CA GLU A 344 23.82 17.47 7.14
C GLU A 344 23.08 16.17 6.74
N GLU A 345 23.22 15.11 7.54
CA GLU A 345 22.45 13.87 7.34
C GLU A 345 20.94 14.08 7.52
N ARG A 346 20.53 14.99 8.41
CA ARG A 346 19.11 15.38 8.56
C ARG A 346 18.58 16.06 7.30
N VAL A 347 19.39 16.89 6.64
CA VAL A 347 19.04 17.50 5.35
C VAL A 347 18.87 16.41 4.28
N TYR A 348 19.74 15.39 4.27
CA TYR A 348 19.61 14.27 3.34
C TYR A 348 18.36 13.42 3.59
N ASP A 349 18.04 13.11 4.86
CA ASP A 349 16.79 12.44 5.22
C ASP A 349 15.57 13.29 4.83
N HIS A 350 15.63 14.61 5.00
CA HIS A 350 14.56 15.53 4.60
C HIS A 350 14.34 15.52 3.07
N LEU A 351 15.42 15.59 2.29
CA LEU A 351 15.33 15.50 0.83
C LEU A 351 14.78 14.14 0.38
N LEU A 352 15.24 13.05 0.97
CA LEU A 352 14.78 11.70 0.64
C LEU A 352 13.28 11.52 0.96
N ALA A 353 12.82 12.04 2.09
CA ALA A 353 11.41 12.07 2.45
C ALA A 353 10.59 12.91 1.45
N GLY A 354 11.11 14.07 1.07
CA GLY A 354 10.53 14.93 0.05
C GLY A 354 10.38 14.25 -1.30
N ILE A 355 11.39 13.51 -1.75
CA ILE A 355 11.35 12.69 -2.97
C ILE A 355 10.24 11.63 -2.88
N CYS A 356 10.14 10.92 -1.76
CA CYS A 356 9.11 9.89 -1.55
C CYS A 356 7.70 10.47 -1.64
N VAL A 357 7.47 11.63 -1.01
CA VAL A 357 6.19 12.35 -1.08
C VAL A 357 5.90 12.85 -2.49
N ALA A 358 6.86 13.53 -3.12
CA ALA A 358 6.68 14.13 -4.43
C ALA A 358 6.31 13.09 -5.49
N LEU A 359 7.15 12.06 -5.63
CA LEU A 359 6.94 11.02 -6.63
C LEU A 359 5.75 10.14 -6.29
N GLY A 360 5.55 9.81 -5.01
CA GLY A 360 4.42 8.98 -4.61
C GLY A 360 3.09 9.68 -4.89
N THR A 361 2.94 10.93 -4.46
CA THR A 361 1.68 11.67 -4.65
C THR A 361 1.40 11.91 -6.13
N GLU A 362 2.42 12.19 -6.94
CA GLU A 362 2.26 12.30 -8.39
C GLU A 362 1.77 10.98 -9.01
N ARG A 363 2.41 9.85 -8.67
CA ARG A 363 2.03 8.53 -9.23
C ARG A 363 0.66 8.07 -8.76
N HIS A 364 0.24 8.50 -7.56
CA HIS A 364 -1.09 8.22 -7.02
C HIS A 364 -2.19 9.08 -7.70
N ALA A 365 -1.88 10.34 -7.98
CA ALA A 365 -2.78 11.29 -8.60
C ALA A 365 -3.03 10.97 -10.07
N GLY A 366 -4.21 11.36 -10.54
CA GLY A 366 -4.54 11.37 -11.95
C GLY A 366 -3.93 12.57 -12.68
N THR A 367 -4.11 12.57 -13.98
CA THR A 367 -3.69 13.66 -14.87
C THR A 367 -4.85 14.18 -15.70
N LYS A 368 -4.77 15.44 -16.11
CA LYS A 368 -5.75 16.10 -16.98
C LYS A 368 -5.06 16.73 -18.19
N GLN A 369 -5.69 16.61 -19.35
CA GLN A 369 -5.22 17.24 -20.58
C GLN A 369 -6.41 17.76 -21.39
N GLN A 370 -6.29 18.96 -21.94
CA GLN A 370 -7.30 19.46 -22.89
C GLN A 370 -7.17 18.75 -24.23
N VAL A 371 -8.31 18.28 -24.74
CA VAL A 371 -8.41 17.66 -26.06
C VAL A 371 -9.51 18.34 -26.86
N THR A 372 -9.24 18.59 -28.14
CA THR A 372 -10.23 19.15 -29.06
C THR A 372 -11.03 18.03 -29.69
N THR A 373 -12.35 18.05 -29.47
CA THR A 373 -13.30 17.13 -30.08
C THR A 373 -14.14 17.85 -31.14
N CYS A 374 -14.95 17.10 -31.90
CA CYS A 374 -15.91 17.69 -32.83
C CYS A 374 -16.96 18.60 -32.15
N ALA A 375 -17.16 18.47 -30.84
CA ALA A 375 -18.10 19.27 -30.05
C ALA A 375 -17.45 20.45 -29.32
N GLY A 376 -16.12 20.61 -29.41
CA GLY A 376 -15.36 21.64 -28.71
C GLY A 376 -14.21 21.07 -27.87
N THR A 377 -13.55 21.93 -27.11
CA THR A 377 -12.48 21.54 -26.19
C THR A 377 -13.08 20.96 -24.92
N VAL A 378 -12.64 19.76 -24.55
CA VAL A 378 -13.01 19.09 -23.30
C VAL A 378 -11.76 18.71 -22.53
N ASP A 379 -11.90 18.59 -21.22
CA ASP A 379 -10.83 18.08 -20.37
C ASP A 379 -10.89 16.54 -20.34
N LEU A 380 -9.82 15.89 -20.79
CA LEU A 380 -9.64 14.45 -20.64
C LEU A 380 -8.92 14.16 -19.33
N GLN A 381 -9.63 13.58 -18.37
CA GLN A 381 -9.06 13.15 -17.10
C GLN A 381 -8.71 11.66 -17.15
N ILE A 382 -7.52 11.31 -16.67
CA ILE A 382 -7.09 9.92 -16.46
C ILE A 382 -6.80 9.75 -14.97
N GLY A 383 -7.47 8.80 -14.34
CA GLY A 383 -7.29 8.49 -12.92
C GLY A 383 -7.97 9.50 -11.97
N ARG A 384 -7.49 9.54 -10.73
CA ARG A 384 -8.11 10.26 -9.63
C ARG A 384 -7.80 11.75 -9.61
N ASP A 385 -8.82 12.58 -9.41
CA ASP A 385 -8.63 13.99 -9.11
C ASP A 385 -8.51 14.21 -7.60
N LEU A 386 -7.32 14.63 -7.13
CA LEU A 386 -7.09 15.02 -5.73
C LEU A 386 -7.13 16.53 -5.51
N SER A 387 -7.38 17.34 -6.56
CA SER A 387 -7.31 18.81 -6.49
C SER A 387 -8.24 19.45 -5.45
N ARG A 388 -9.33 18.75 -5.11
CA ARG A 388 -10.34 19.19 -4.13
C ARG A 388 -10.11 18.67 -2.72
N VAL A 389 -9.14 17.78 -2.52
CA VAL A 389 -8.86 17.22 -1.20
C VAL A 389 -8.20 18.30 -0.34
N SER A 390 -8.83 18.61 0.80
CA SER A 390 -8.37 19.68 1.70
C SER A 390 -7.59 19.16 2.91
N LYS A 391 -7.50 17.84 3.12
CA LYS A 391 -6.83 17.24 4.29
C LYS A 391 -5.84 16.17 3.87
N ILE A 392 -4.65 16.24 4.44
CA ILE A 392 -3.58 15.28 4.22
C ILE A 392 -3.04 14.80 5.55
N ILE A 393 -2.93 13.49 5.73
CA ILE A 393 -2.33 12.85 6.91
C ILE A 393 -0.96 12.28 6.53
N GLY A 394 0.08 12.65 7.27
CA GLY A 394 1.37 11.98 7.27
C GLY A 394 1.49 11.02 8.45
N THR A 395 1.75 9.75 8.16
CA THR A 395 2.09 8.71 9.14
C THR A 395 3.32 7.93 8.67
N GLY A 396 3.71 6.93 9.45
CA GLY A 396 4.94 6.16 9.24
C GLY A 396 6.09 6.68 10.10
N GLY A 397 7.28 6.12 9.91
CA GLY A 397 8.39 6.37 10.84
C GLY A 397 8.83 7.84 10.91
N TRP A 398 8.95 8.48 9.74
CA TRP A 398 9.56 9.80 9.61
C TRP A 398 8.51 10.93 9.56
N LEU A 399 7.44 10.80 8.76
CA LEU A 399 6.39 11.83 8.65
C LEU A 399 5.69 12.10 9.99
N SER A 400 5.52 11.07 10.82
CA SER A 400 5.00 11.22 12.18
C SER A 400 5.89 12.08 13.09
N ARG A 401 7.22 11.99 12.93
CA ARG A 401 8.18 12.56 13.90
C ARG A 401 8.70 13.94 13.52
N THR A 402 8.56 14.34 12.26
CA THR A 402 9.09 15.61 11.76
C THR A 402 8.00 16.67 11.68
N ALA A 403 7.99 17.61 12.65
CA ALA A 403 7.02 18.70 12.67
C ALA A 403 7.28 19.77 11.61
N ASP A 404 8.55 20.06 11.33
CA ASP A 404 8.97 21.15 10.46
C ASP A 404 9.04 20.78 8.97
N PHE A 405 8.42 19.66 8.57
CA PHE A 405 8.45 19.20 7.18
C PHE A 405 7.43 19.96 6.34
N ASP A 406 7.91 20.80 5.41
CA ASP A 406 7.06 21.48 4.44
C ASP A 406 6.66 20.53 3.31
N ILE A 407 5.60 19.77 3.55
CA ILE A 407 5.06 18.83 2.58
C ILE A 407 4.53 19.54 1.31
N LYS A 408 4.11 20.80 1.42
CA LYS A 408 3.54 21.57 0.29
C LYS A 408 4.59 21.79 -0.78
N GLN A 409 5.84 22.07 -0.39
CA GLN A 409 6.95 22.24 -1.32
C GLN A 409 7.13 21.02 -2.24
N TYR A 410 7.07 19.82 -1.68
CA TYR A 410 7.33 18.58 -2.41
C TYR A 410 6.13 18.11 -3.24
N MET A 411 4.91 18.24 -2.73
CA MET A 411 3.72 17.89 -3.51
C MET A 411 3.52 18.81 -4.73
N ARG A 412 4.07 20.04 -4.67
CA ARG A 412 3.95 21.04 -5.73
C ARG A 412 5.20 21.20 -6.57
N TYR A 413 6.14 20.25 -6.48
CA TYR A 413 7.43 20.38 -7.15
C TYR A 413 7.32 20.56 -8.67
N ARG A 414 6.27 19.99 -9.29
CA ARG A 414 5.90 20.28 -10.67
C ARG A 414 4.39 20.22 -10.88
N LYS A 415 3.90 21.06 -11.80
CA LYS A 415 2.48 21.14 -12.18
C LYS A 415 2.09 20.20 -13.33
N PHE A 416 3.05 19.92 -14.20
CA PHE A 416 2.84 19.08 -15.38
C PHE A 416 3.81 17.91 -15.33
N ASP A 417 3.32 16.76 -15.81
CA ASP A 417 4.18 15.60 -16.00
C ASP A 417 5.08 15.75 -17.23
N ASN A 418 5.96 14.76 -17.46
CA ASN A 418 6.88 14.75 -18.60
C ASN A 418 6.17 14.74 -19.98
N LYS A 419 4.85 14.54 -20.03
CA LYS A 419 4.03 14.55 -21.25
C LYS A 419 3.21 15.83 -21.39
N GLY A 420 3.40 16.81 -20.51
CA GLY A 420 2.66 18.08 -20.51
C GLY A 420 1.23 17.96 -20.00
N ARG A 421 0.88 16.87 -19.31
CA ARG A 421 -0.45 16.69 -18.68
C ARG A 421 -0.43 17.30 -17.29
N GLN A 422 -1.50 18.00 -16.92
CA GLN A 422 -1.63 18.59 -15.59
C GLN A 422 -1.78 17.49 -14.55
N ILE A 423 -0.97 17.51 -13.49
CA ILE A 423 -1.09 16.58 -12.36
C ILE A 423 -2.19 17.10 -11.43
N LEU A 424 -3.11 16.22 -11.02
CA LEU A 424 -4.31 16.58 -10.25
C LEU A 424 -4.09 16.46 -8.75
N LEU A 425 -3.16 17.27 -8.21
CA LEU A 425 -2.89 17.39 -6.78
C LEU A 425 -3.56 18.64 -6.18
N PRO A 426 -3.83 18.67 -4.86
CA PRO A 426 -4.43 19.84 -4.21
C PRO A 426 -3.48 21.02 -4.17
N ASP A 427 -3.99 22.20 -4.53
CA ASP A 427 -3.24 23.47 -4.44
C ASP A 427 -3.12 23.96 -2.99
N GLU A 428 -4.19 23.79 -2.19
CA GLU A 428 -4.26 24.15 -0.77
C GLU A 428 -4.86 23.02 0.05
N PHE A 429 -4.23 22.73 1.18
CA PHE A 429 -4.66 21.71 2.12
C PHE A 429 -4.11 21.96 3.53
N GLU A 430 -4.76 21.35 4.50
CA GLU A 430 -4.29 21.21 5.87
C GLU A 430 -3.50 19.90 6.00
N TYR A 431 -2.25 20.01 6.48
CA TYR A 431 -1.43 18.86 6.80
C TYR A 431 -1.61 18.47 8.27
N TYR A 432 -1.82 17.18 8.50
CA TYR A 432 -1.97 16.55 9.79
C TYR A 432 -0.92 15.46 9.93
N ARG A 433 -0.40 15.28 11.13
CA ARG A 433 0.60 14.27 11.47
C ARG A 433 0.05 13.35 12.54
N ASP A 434 0.26 12.06 12.33
CA ASP A 434 0.15 11.04 13.36
C ASP A 434 1.39 11.12 14.27
N SER A 435 1.47 12.12 15.15
CA SER A 435 2.67 12.41 15.93
C SER A 435 3.13 11.26 16.84
N GLN A 436 2.20 10.38 17.22
CA GLN A 436 2.47 9.22 18.07
C GLN A 436 2.75 7.94 17.26
N GLY A 437 2.57 7.97 15.93
CA GLY A 437 2.78 6.82 15.06
C GLY A 437 1.82 5.65 15.32
N LEU A 438 0.57 5.97 15.70
CA LEU A 438 -0.44 5.01 16.13
C LEU A 438 -1.31 4.47 14.99
N PHE A 439 -1.30 5.03 13.79
CA PHE A 439 -2.23 4.62 12.72
C PHE A 439 -2.16 3.13 12.37
N PRO A 440 -0.97 2.51 12.15
CA PRO A 440 -0.90 1.06 11.94
C PRO A 440 -1.44 0.25 13.12
N LEU A 441 -1.30 0.77 14.34
CA LEU A 441 -1.78 0.11 15.55
C LEU A 441 -3.29 0.24 15.71
N LEU A 442 -3.86 1.42 15.46
CA LEU A 442 -5.30 1.66 15.43
C LEU A 442 -5.98 0.88 14.31
N ALA A 443 -5.30 0.70 13.17
CA ALA A 443 -5.77 -0.11 12.07
C ALA A 443 -6.01 -1.58 12.47
N ASN A 444 -5.12 -2.16 13.29
CA ASN A 444 -5.34 -3.49 13.84
C ASN A 444 -6.53 -3.53 14.82
N VAL A 445 -6.72 -2.47 15.61
CA VAL A 445 -7.84 -2.37 16.55
C VAL A 445 -9.17 -2.19 15.82
N ALA A 446 -9.17 -1.52 14.66
CA ALA A 446 -10.36 -1.30 13.83
C ALA A 446 -11.05 -2.60 13.40
N CYS A 447 -10.32 -3.72 13.40
CA CYS A 447 -10.87 -5.05 13.12
C CYS A 447 -11.97 -5.47 14.10
N ARG A 448 -11.88 -5.00 15.36
CA ARG A 448 -12.84 -5.29 16.44
C ARG A 448 -13.66 -4.06 16.82
N TYR A 449 -13.06 -2.87 16.75
CA TYR A 449 -13.67 -1.60 17.16
C TYR A 449 -13.55 -0.54 16.04
N PRO A 450 -14.21 -0.73 14.90
CA PRO A 450 -13.99 0.07 13.69
C PRO A 450 -14.26 1.57 13.90
N LYS A 451 -15.42 1.91 14.47
CA LYS A 451 -15.82 3.29 14.72
C LYS A 451 -14.90 3.98 15.74
N ALA A 452 -14.56 3.30 16.83
CA ALA A 452 -13.73 3.84 17.89
C ALA A 452 -12.29 4.12 17.41
N ALA A 453 -11.72 3.20 16.62
CA ALA A 453 -10.40 3.36 16.00
C ALA A 453 -10.36 4.53 15.01
N ALA A 454 -11.40 4.66 14.18
CA ALA A 454 -11.52 5.77 13.23
C ALA A 454 -11.61 7.14 13.92
N GLN A 455 -12.48 7.26 14.93
CA GLN A 455 -12.64 8.51 15.69
C GLN A 455 -11.37 8.90 16.44
N THR A 456 -10.77 7.93 17.13
CA THR A 456 -9.50 8.15 17.85
C THR A 456 -8.39 8.54 16.89
N GLY A 457 -8.28 7.86 15.73
CA GLY A 457 -7.27 8.15 14.71
C GLY A 457 -7.29 9.59 14.23
N VAL A 458 -8.48 10.19 14.09
CA VAL A 458 -8.61 11.61 13.74
C VAL A 458 -8.32 12.55 14.92
N GLN A 459 -8.77 12.19 16.12
CA GLN A 459 -8.60 13.03 17.32
C GLN A 459 -7.14 13.20 17.74
N ILE A 460 -6.29 12.20 17.50
CA ILE A 460 -4.87 12.25 17.86
C ILE A 460 -4.02 13.06 16.87
N LEU A 461 -4.58 13.47 15.74
CA LEU A 461 -3.84 14.18 14.71
C LEU A 461 -3.40 15.56 15.19
N THR A 462 -2.13 15.86 14.98
CA THR A 462 -1.54 17.17 15.24
C THR A 462 -1.28 17.90 13.94
N ARG A 463 -1.49 19.21 13.90
CA ARG A 463 -1.09 20.01 12.73
C ARG A 463 0.42 20.18 12.64
#